data_AF-A0A2V6RGZ9-F1
#
_entry.id   AF-A0A2V6RGZ9-F1
#
_cell.length_a   1.000
_cell.length_b   1.000
_cell.length_c   1.000
_cell.angle_alpha   90.00
_cell.angle_beta   90.00
_cell.angle_gamma   90.00
#
_symmetry.space_group_name_H-M   'P 1'
#
loop_
_entity.id
_entity.type
_entity.pdbx_description
1 polymer ?
#
loop_
_entity_poly.entity_id
_entity_poly.type
_entity_poly.pdbx_seq_one_letter_code
_entity_poly.pdbx_strand_id
1 'polypeptide(L)'
;MISAPLAEVGGVFLKLGLIGFGGPAAHIALMQHEIVDRRGWVSRERFLDLLGATNLIPGPNSTEMAIHLGFVRAGWPGLLLGGVCFVSPATLIVLGCA
;
A
#
# COMPACT_ATOMS: atom_id res chain seq x y z
N MET A 1 -4.03 3.20 -20.16
CA MET A 1 -4.12 2.35 -18.95
C MET A 1 -2.90 1.43 -18.96
N ILE A 2 -1.85 1.78 -18.22
CA ILE A 2 -0.64 0.96 -18.17
C ILE A 2 -0.97 -0.23 -17.27
N SER A 3 -1.25 -1.38 -17.88
CA SER A 3 -1.45 -2.63 -17.16
C SER A 3 -0.10 -3.10 -16.60
N ALA A 4 0.26 -2.60 -15.41
CA ALA A 4 1.31 -3.22 -14.61
C ALA A 4 1.02 -4.71 -14.46
N PRO A 5 2.04 -5.57 -14.36
CA PRO A 5 1.82 -6.92 -13.89
C PRO A 5 1.25 -6.86 -12.46
N LEU A 6 0.06 -7.42 -12.27
CA LEU A 6 -0.59 -7.51 -10.95
C LEU A 6 0.31 -8.20 -9.92
N ALA A 7 1.15 -9.13 -10.37
CA ALA A 7 2.18 -9.76 -9.54
C ALA A 7 3.15 -8.75 -8.90
N GLU A 8 3.44 -7.62 -9.56
CA GLU A 8 4.30 -6.58 -9.00
C GLU A 8 3.59 -5.87 -7.84
N VAL A 9 2.33 -5.50 -8.02
CA VAL A 9 1.49 -4.88 -6.98
C VAL A 9 1.37 -5.81 -5.78
N GLY A 10 0.96 -7.06 -6.01
CA GLY A 10 0.82 -8.05 -4.96
C GLY A 10 2.13 -8.29 -4.20
N GLY A 11 3.24 -8.47 -4.91
CA GLY A 11 4.54 -8.69 -4.29
C GLY A 11 5.02 -7.51 -3.44
N VAL A 12 4.81 -6.27 -3.90
CA VAL A 12 5.17 -5.06 -3.14
C VAL A 12 4.35 -4.94 -1.88
N PHE A 13 3.03 -4.98 -1.99
CA PHE A 13 2.15 -4.77 -0.83
C PHE A 13 2.22 -5.94 0.16
N LEU A 14 2.45 -7.17 -0.31
CA LEU A 14 2.70 -8.32 0.57
C LEU A 14 3.99 -8.14 1.37
N LYS A 15 5.09 -7.73 0.70
CA LYS A 15 6.35 -7.41 1.38
C LYS A 15 6.14 -6.30 2.40
N LEU A 16 5.47 -5.22 2.03
CA LEU A 16 5.20 -4.09 2.93
C LEU A 16 4.31 -4.47 4.12
N GLY A 17 3.33 -5.35 3.93
CA GLY A 17 2.51 -5.90 5.02
C GLY A 17 3.30 -6.81 5.97
N LEU A 18 4.30 -7.55 5.44
CA LEU A 18 5.17 -8.42 6.23
C LEU A 18 6.24 -7.66 7.02
N ILE A 19 6.78 -6.55 6.50
CA ILE A 19 7.85 -5.78 7.16
C ILE A 19 7.37 -4.49 7.80
N GLY A 20 6.10 -4.14 7.60
CA GLY A 20 5.46 -2.95 8.13
C GLY A 20 5.17 -3.08 9.61
N PHE A 21 6.20 -3.13 10.45
CA PHE A 21 6.07 -3.01 11.90
C PHE A 21 6.43 -1.58 12.33
N GLY A 22 5.85 -1.10 13.43
CA GLY A 22 6.11 0.26 13.93
C GLY A 22 4.99 1.28 13.71
N GLY A 23 3.79 0.82 13.33
CA GLY A 23 2.58 1.65 13.22
C GLY A 23 2.44 2.44 11.92
N PRO A 24 1.40 3.28 11.80
CA PRO A 24 1.03 3.93 10.54
C PRO A 24 2.12 4.81 9.93
N ALA A 25 2.86 5.58 10.74
CA ALA A 25 3.93 6.44 10.24
C ALA A 25 5.07 5.62 9.60
N ALA A 26 5.42 4.46 10.19
CA ALA A 26 6.40 3.56 9.63
C ALA A 26 5.91 2.95 8.30
N HIS A 27 4.64 2.56 8.22
CA HIS A 27 4.04 2.06 6.97
C HIS A 27 4.12 3.09 5.85
N ILE A 28 3.74 4.34 6.12
CA ILE A 28 3.77 5.42 5.13
C ILE A 28 5.21 5.70 4.68
N ALA A 29 6.17 5.72 5.60
CA ALA A 29 7.58 5.90 5.25
C ALA A 29 8.11 4.78 4.35
N LEU A 30 7.77 3.52 4.66
CA LEU A 30 8.13 2.36 3.83
C LEU A 30 7.47 2.41 2.45
N MET A 31 6.19 2.81 2.38
CA MET A 31 5.48 3.01 1.12
C MET A 31 6.11 4.11 0.28
N GLN A 32 6.44 5.26 0.87
CA GLN A 32 7.10 6.36 0.16
C GLN A 32 8.43 5.88 -0.42
N HIS A 33 9.26 5.21 0.38
CA HIS A 33 10.55 4.71 -0.06
C HIS A 33 10.44 3.70 -1.21
N GLU A 34 9.55 2.71 -1.09
CA GLU A 34 9.42 1.66 -2.10
C GLU A 34 8.72 2.16 -3.37
N ILE A 35 7.70 3.01 -3.25
CA ILE A 35 6.82 3.40 -4.36
C ILE A 35 7.30 4.67 -5.06
N VAL A 36 7.83 5.64 -4.32
CA VAL A 36 8.39 6.90 -4.87
C VAL A 36 9.86 6.73 -5.20
N ASP A 37 10.71 6.49 -4.19
CA ASP A 37 12.16 6.57 -4.38
C ASP A 37 12.71 5.41 -5.21
N ARG A 38 12.28 4.18 -4.91
CA ARG A 38 12.84 2.97 -5.53
C ARG A 38 12.20 2.64 -6.88
N ARG A 39 10.88 2.77 -7.01
CA ARG A 39 10.13 2.34 -8.20
C ARG A 39 9.61 3.46 -9.08
N GLY A 40 9.49 4.68 -8.55
CA GLY A 40 8.96 5.82 -9.29
C GLY A 40 7.54 5.61 -9.83
N TRP A 41 6.69 4.86 -9.12
CA TRP A 41 5.30 4.63 -9.57
C TRP A 41 4.47 5.92 -9.55
N VAL A 42 4.74 6.79 -8.58
CA VAL A 42 4.11 8.11 -8.43
C VAL A 42 5.17 9.13 -8.03
N SER A 43 4.94 10.40 -8.38
CA SER A 43 5.80 11.49 -7.91
C SER A 43 5.61 11.71 -6.41
N ARG A 44 6.58 12.37 -5.77
CA ARG A 44 6.51 12.71 -4.35
C ARG A 44 5.31 13.61 -4.05
N GLU A 45 5.03 14.58 -4.92
CA GLU A 45 3.88 15.48 -4.79
C GLU A 45 2.57 14.68 -4.82
N ARG A 46 2.44 13.77 -5.81
CA ARG A 46 1.24 12.94 -5.93
C ARG A 46 1.06 12.00 -4.74
N PHE A 47 2.16 11.47 -4.19
CA PHE A 47 2.12 10.66 -2.98
C PHE A 47 1.62 11.46 -1.77
N LEU A 48 2.09 12.70 -1.61
CA LEU A 48 1.67 13.59 -0.53
C LEU A 48 0.21 14.02 -0.69
N ASP A 49 -0.27 14.27 -1.91
CA ASP A 49 -1.68 14.55 -2.18
C ASP A 49 -2.58 13.39 -1.76
N LEU A 50 -2.17 12.15 -2.09
CA LEU A 50 -2.90 10.95 -1.69
C LEU A 50 -2.88 10.77 -0.17
N LEU A 51 -1.74 10.96 0.47
CA LEU A 51 -1.64 10.91 1.93
C LEU A 51 -2.50 11.99 2.60
N GLY A 52 -2.54 13.19 2.04
CA GLY A 52 -3.45 14.24 2.49
C GLY A 52 -4.91 13.82 2.38
N ALA A 53 -5.29 13.20 1.27
CA ALA A 53 -6.64 12.70 1.04
C ALA A 53 -7.04 11.60 2.03
N THR A 54 -6.16 10.63 2.32
CA THR A 54 -6.46 9.57 3.30
C THR A 54 -6.61 10.13 4.71
N ASN A 55 -5.81 11.14 5.09
CA ASN A 55 -5.93 11.77 6.40
C ASN A 55 -7.25 12.53 6.63
N LEU A 56 -7.98 12.86 5.55
CA LEU A 56 -9.28 13.54 5.64
C LEU A 56 -10.45 12.57 5.87
N ILE A 57 -10.27 11.28 5.58
CA ILE A 57 -11.30 10.25 5.67
C ILE A 57 -11.07 9.42 6.93
N PRO A 58 -12.12 9.07 7.70
CA PRO A 58 -11.95 8.19 8.84
C PRO A 58 -11.57 6.77 8.37
N GLY A 59 -10.34 6.34 8.65
CA GLY A 59 -9.87 5.02 8.26
C GLY A 59 -8.41 4.75 8.61
N PRO A 60 -7.95 3.50 8.42
CA PRO A 60 -6.54 3.17 8.55
C PRO A 60 -5.76 3.70 7.34
N ASN A 61 -5.16 4.88 7.49
CA ASN A 61 -4.35 5.58 6.48
C ASN A 61 -3.41 4.67 5.68
N SER A 62 -2.70 3.74 6.33
CA SER A 62 -1.76 2.84 5.64
C SER A 62 -2.45 1.89 4.68
N THR A 63 -3.62 1.36 5.04
CA THR A 63 -4.38 0.46 4.17
C THR A 63 -5.01 1.22 3.02
N GLU A 64 -5.55 2.41 3.28
CA GLU A 64 -6.10 3.27 2.23
C GLU A 64 -5.04 3.70 1.21
N MET A 65 -3.83 4.03 1.68
CA MET A 65 -2.68 4.29 0.81
C MET A 65 -2.32 3.06 -0.03
N ALA A 66 -2.30 1.85 0.54
CA ALA A 66 -2.04 0.63 -0.22
C ALA A 66 -3.08 0.39 -1.34
N ILE A 67 -4.36 0.60 -1.02
CA ILE A 67 -5.50 0.49 -1.94
C ILE A 67 -5.37 1.52 -3.08
N HIS A 68 -5.13 2.79 -2.76
CA HIS A 68 -5.01 3.85 -3.75
C HIS A 68 -3.76 3.71 -4.63
N LEU A 69 -2.62 3.37 -4.06
CA LEU A 69 -1.38 3.17 -4.82
C LEU A 69 -1.46 1.91 -5.70
N GLY A 70 -2.14 0.85 -5.23
CA GLY A 70 -2.49 -0.31 -6.05
C GLY A 70 -3.40 0.06 -7.22
N PHE A 71 -4.40 0.92 -6.99
CA PHE A 71 -5.27 1.44 -8.05
C PHE A 71 -4.50 2.27 -9.08
N VAL A 72 -3.64 3.18 -8.64
CA VAL A 72 -2.84 4.03 -9.55
C VAL A 72 -1.92 3.17 -10.42
N ARG A 73 -1.37 2.07 -9.88
CA ARG A 73 -0.45 1.21 -10.61
C ARG A 73 -1.14 0.25 -11.58
N ALA A 74 -2.24 -0.40 -11.19
CA ALA A 74 -2.87 -1.48 -11.98
C ALA A 74 -4.41 -1.43 -12.06
N GLY A 75 -5.03 -0.29 -11.77
CA GLY A 75 -6.47 -0.09 -11.83
C GLY A 75 -7.24 -0.87 -10.75
N TRP A 76 -8.52 -1.16 -11.02
CA TRP A 76 -9.40 -1.87 -10.08
C TRP A 76 -8.85 -3.20 -9.54
N PRO A 77 -8.20 -4.07 -10.35
CA PRO A 77 -7.61 -5.29 -9.80
C PRO A 77 -6.42 -5.00 -8.89
N GLY A 78 -5.63 -3.96 -9.19
CA GLY A 78 -4.54 -3.50 -8.34
C GLY A 78 -5.01 -2.93 -7.01
N LEU A 79 -6.17 -2.27 -7.00
CA LEU A 79 -6.82 -1.76 -5.79
C LEU A 79 -7.10 -2.90 -4.80
N LEU A 80 -7.82 -3.93 -5.27
CA LEU A 80 -8.19 -5.07 -4.44
C LEU A 80 -6.96 -5.83 -3.99
N LEU A 81 -6.03 -6.09 -4.91
CA LEU A 81 -4.83 -6.85 -4.62
C LEU A 81 -3.90 -6.11 -3.64
N GLY A 82 -3.73 -4.80 -3.81
CA GLY A 82 -2.91 -3.97 -2.93
C GLY A 82 -3.42 -3.98 -1.50
N GLY A 83 -4.73 -3.79 -1.31
CA GLY A 83 -5.36 -3.86 0.02
C GLY A 83 -5.25 -5.25 0.65
N VAL A 84 -5.62 -6.31 -0.08
CA VAL A 84 -5.60 -7.69 0.43
C VAL A 84 -4.18 -8.12 0.77
N CYS A 85 -3.20 -7.88 -0.09
CA CYS A 85 -1.81 -8.25 0.15
C CYS A 85 -1.18 -7.45 1.30
N PHE A 86 -1.59 -6.20 1.51
CA PHE A 86 -1.08 -5.40 2.63
C PHE A 86 -1.63 -5.86 3.98
N VAL A 87 -2.93 -6.19 4.04
CA VAL A 87 -3.61 -6.56 5.30
C VAL A 87 -3.42 -8.04 5.67
N SER A 88 -3.34 -8.93 4.68
CA SER A 88 -3.31 -10.38 4.91
C SER A 88 -2.20 -10.87 5.85
N PRO A 89 -0.96 -10.34 5.85
CA PRO A 89 0.07 -10.81 6.76
C PRO A 89 -0.32 -10.59 8.22
N ALA A 90 -0.81 -9.38 8.54
CA ALA A 90 -1.23 -9.04 9.89
C ALA A 90 -2.43 -9.91 10.33
N THR A 91 -3.42 -10.08 9.46
CA THR A 91 -4.59 -10.93 9.74
C THR A 91 -4.19 -12.39 10.00
N LEU A 92 -3.30 -12.95 9.19
CA LEU A 92 -2.83 -14.33 9.34
C LEU A 92 -2.02 -14.53 10.63
N ILE A 93 -1.18 -13.57 11.00
CA ILE A 93 -0.43 -13.60 12.26
C ILE A 93 -1.40 -13.59 13.45
N VAL A 94 -2.38 -12.67 13.45
CA VAL A 94 -3.37 -12.58 14.52
C VAL A 94 -4.20 -13.86 14.62
N LEU A 95 -4.68 -14.40 13.50
CA LEU A 95 -5.46 -15.65 13.49
C LEU A 95 -4.64 -16.87 13.94
N GLY A 96 -3.36 -16.93 13.61
CA GLY A 96 -2.48 -18.03 14.06
C GLY A 96 -2.10 -17.96 15.54
N CYS A 97 -2.25 -16.80 16.17
CA CYS A 97 -1.98 -16.58 17.59
C CYS A 97 -3.25 -16.48 18.46
N ALA A 98 -4.44 -16.53 17.85
CA ALA A 98 -5.74 -16.53 18.52
C ALA A 98 -6.17 -17.96 18.89
#